data_AF-A0A346Y788-F1
#
_entry.id   AF-A0A346Y788-F1
#
_cell.length_a   1.000
_cell.length_b   1.000
_cell.length_c   1.000
_cell.angle_alpha   90.00
_cell.angle_beta   90.00
_cell.angle_gamma   90.00
#
_symmetry.space_group_name_H-M   'P 1'
#
loop_
_entity.id
_entity.type
_entity.pdbx_description
1 polymer ?
#
loop_
_entity_poly.entity_id
_entity_poly.type
_entity_poly.pdbx_seq_one_letter_code
_entity_poly.pdbx_strand_id
1 'polypeptide(L)'
;MNSYGTPGGTLVRAGGWTTGDRAAQGRVGELACAELLGQAFSADPDVYVLHDLRIPGYQANVDHVVVRGFHILVIDAKQWKPGLYWTMGGTTRRGREAVPHADKQTLAAAARKLRERILAVGDSTPAVKPHLAGLRIDAVTVVFASNDNGKVNTTLYRPKDGTAIAAGPRAAGRLKKMLDTTGSPAPCGPILRSLHGLLPDQTTVTAHGR
;
A
#
# COMPACT_ATOMS: atom_id res chain seq x y z
N MET A 1 -5.80 12.59 8.96
CA MET A 1 -4.63 11.74 8.69
C MET A 1 -3.34 12.54 8.74
N ASN A 2 -2.24 11.84 9.01
CA ASN A 2 -0.88 12.34 8.82
C ASN A 2 -0.30 11.70 7.56
N SER A 3 0.22 12.49 6.61
CA SER A 3 0.74 12.00 5.31
C SER A 3 2.23 12.35 5.17
N TYR A 4 3.06 11.39 4.79
CA TYR A 4 4.52 11.54 4.69
C TYR A 4 5.08 10.93 3.40
N GLY A 5 6.14 11.53 2.86
CA GLY A 5 6.74 11.11 1.59
C GLY A 5 6.00 11.67 0.37
N THR A 6 6.45 11.29 -0.83
CA THR A 6 5.86 11.74 -2.09
C THR A 6 5.33 10.54 -2.89
N PRO A 7 4.02 10.45 -3.18
CA PRO A 7 3.48 9.43 -4.07
C PRO A 7 4.18 9.46 -5.44
N GLY A 8 4.71 8.32 -5.89
CA GLY A 8 5.46 8.21 -7.14
C GLY A 8 6.80 8.94 -7.14
N GLY A 9 7.36 9.31 -5.98
CA GLY A 9 8.58 10.11 -5.87
C GLY A 9 9.77 9.50 -6.61
N THR A 10 9.99 8.20 -6.44
CA THR A 10 11.07 7.48 -7.11
C THR A 10 10.82 7.32 -8.61
N LEU A 11 9.56 7.28 -9.07
CA LEU A 11 9.24 7.27 -10.51
C LEU A 11 9.61 8.57 -11.22
N VAL A 12 9.69 9.70 -10.50
CA VAL A 12 10.22 10.97 -11.04
C VAL A 12 11.73 10.92 -11.22
N ARG A 13 12.43 10.24 -10.30
CA ARG A 13 13.90 10.15 -10.28
C ARG A 13 14.45 9.02 -11.14
N ALA A 14 13.64 8.01 -11.46
CA ALA A 14 14.03 6.79 -12.17
C ALA A 14 14.24 6.97 -13.69
N GLY A 15 14.66 8.15 -14.16
CA GLY A 15 14.92 8.48 -15.57
C GLY A 15 15.97 7.63 -16.30
N GLY A 16 16.36 6.46 -15.78
CA GLY A 16 17.35 5.56 -16.37
C GLY A 16 16.99 4.06 -16.45
N TRP A 17 15.93 3.55 -15.81
CA TRP A 17 15.69 2.08 -15.74
C TRP A 17 14.33 1.60 -16.28
N THR A 18 13.41 2.50 -16.61
CA THR A 18 12.11 2.14 -17.22
C THR A 18 11.87 3.02 -18.44
N THR A 19 11.27 2.45 -19.50
CA THR A 19 10.78 3.22 -20.66
C THR A 19 9.83 4.31 -20.14
N GLY A 20 10.10 5.60 -20.43
CA GLY A 20 9.45 6.75 -19.80
C GLY A 20 7.92 6.66 -19.65
N ASP A 21 7.24 6.08 -20.63
CA ASP A 21 5.78 5.88 -20.62
C ASP A 21 5.29 4.97 -19.48
N ARG A 22 6.05 3.94 -19.11
CA ARG A 22 5.68 3.02 -18.01
C ARG A 22 5.86 3.67 -16.64
N ALA A 23 6.93 4.45 -16.44
CA ALA A 23 7.10 5.23 -15.21
C ALA A 23 6.02 6.31 -15.08
N ALA A 24 5.70 7.01 -16.17
CA ALA A 24 4.62 7.99 -16.17
C ALA A 24 3.26 7.34 -15.83
N GLN A 25 2.95 6.20 -16.45
CA GLN A 25 1.72 5.47 -16.16
C GLN A 25 1.67 4.93 -14.72
N GLY A 26 2.80 4.42 -14.20
CA GLY A 26 2.93 4.01 -12.81
C GLY A 26 2.63 5.15 -11.84
N ARG A 27 3.19 6.33 -12.12
CA ARG A 27 2.99 7.53 -11.29
C ARG A 27 1.53 7.97 -11.24
N VAL A 28 0.80 7.90 -12.35
CA VAL A 28 -0.64 8.21 -12.36
C VAL A 28 -1.40 7.27 -11.40
N GLY A 29 -1.05 5.99 -11.37
CA GLY A 29 -1.63 5.03 -10.44
C GLY A 29 -1.34 5.37 -8.96
N GLU A 30 -0.10 5.73 -8.66
CA GLU A 30 0.31 6.12 -7.30
C GLU A 30 -0.36 7.41 -6.82
N LEU A 31 -0.48 8.42 -7.70
CA LEU A 31 -1.17 9.67 -7.38
C LEU A 31 -2.68 9.43 -7.12
N ALA A 32 -3.34 8.64 -7.99
CA ALA A 32 -4.74 8.28 -7.81
C ALA A 32 -4.97 7.46 -6.53
N CYS A 33 -4.01 6.60 -6.16
CA CYS A 33 -4.06 5.87 -4.90
C CYS A 33 -3.88 6.78 -3.69
N ALA A 34 -2.96 7.74 -3.74
CA ALA A 34 -2.81 8.74 -2.68
C ALA A 34 -4.08 9.56 -2.47
N GLU A 35 -4.75 9.95 -3.56
CA GLU A 35 -6.05 10.63 -3.48
C GLU A 35 -7.12 9.75 -2.83
N LEU A 36 -7.22 8.48 -3.24
CA LEU A 36 -8.14 7.51 -2.63
C LEU A 36 -7.88 7.33 -1.13
N LEU A 37 -6.61 7.30 -0.71
CA LEU A 37 -6.22 7.24 0.69
C LEU A 37 -6.61 8.53 1.43
N GLY A 38 -6.46 9.69 0.80
CA GLY A 38 -6.98 10.96 1.31
C GLY A 38 -8.49 10.92 1.55
N GLN A 39 -9.27 10.45 0.58
CA GLN A 39 -10.72 10.25 0.72
C GLN A 39 -11.06 9.25 1.83
N ALA A 40 -10.23 8.19 1.99
CA ALA A 40 -10.44 7.16 2.99
C ALA A 40 -10.05 7.61 4.41
N PHE A 41 -9.09 8.51 4.61
CA PHE A 41 -8.53 8.71 5.95
C PHE A 41 -8.35 10.17 6.36
N SER A 42 -8.71 11.16 5.52
CA SER A 42 -8.53 12.59 5.81
C SER A 42 -8.99 13.00 7.22
N ALA A 43 -10.17 12.53 7.62
CA ALA A 43 -10.79 12.84 8.91
C ALA A 43 -10.26 12.04 10.11
N ASP A 44 -9.42 11.00 9.92
CA ASP A 44 -8.91 10.17 11.01
C ASP A 44 -7.49 10.62 11.41
N PRO A 45 -7.30 11.25 12.59
CA PRO A 45 -5.99 11.73 13.03
C PRO A 45 -5.04 10.59 13.46
N ASP A 46 -5.57 9.40 13.76
CA ASP A 46 -4.77 8.25 14.20
C ASP A 46 -4.24 7.40 13.02
N VAL A 47 -4.57 7.81 11.79
CA VAL A 47 -4.07 7.19 10.57
C VAL A 47 -2.87 7.94 10.02
N TYR A 48 -1.81 7.17 9.77
CA TYR A 48 -0.57 7.62 9.17
C TYR A 48 -0.41 6.97 7.81
N VAL A 49 -0.20 7.78 6.76
CA VAL A 49 0.05 7.32 5.40
C VAL A 49 1.49 7.69 5.04
N LEU A 50 2.27 6.70 4.66
CA LEU A 50 3.64 6.86 4.18
C LEU A 50 3.68 6.47 2.70
N HIS A 51 4.33 7.28 1.87
CA HIS A 51 4.44 7.06 0.43
C HIS A 51 5.88 6.74 0.02
N ASP A 52 6.03 5.85 -0.98
CA ASP A 52 7.28 5.50 -1.64
C ASP A 52 8.38 5.01 -0.67
N LEU A 53 8.05 4.01 0.16
CA LEU A 53 8.98 3.54 1.20
C LEU A 53 10.01 2.58 0.60
N ARG A 54 11.29 2.80 0.93
CA ARG A 54 12.37 1.89 0.57
C ARG A 54 12.72 0.99 1.75
N ILE A 55 12.35 -0.29 1.66
CA ILE A 55 12.66 -1.28 2.69
C ILE A 55 14.05 -1.88 2.44
N PRO A 56 15.02 -1.77 3.35
CA PRO A 56 16.32 -2.42 3.20
C PRO A 56 16.20 -3.93 2.97
N GLY A 57 16.95 -4.46 2.00
CA GLY A 57 16.89 -5.87 1.61
C GLY A 57 15.65 -6.27 0.81
N TYR A 58 14.80 -5.30 0.42
CA TYR A 58 13.75 -5.47 -0.57
C TYR A 58 14.10 -4.60 -1.80
N GLN A 59 14.03 -5.19 -3.00
CA GLN A 59 14.60 -4.55 -4.20
C GLN A 59 13.76 -3.40 -4.74
N ALA A 60 12.44 -3.44 -4.52
CA ALA A 60 11.50 -2.42 -5.00
C ALA A 60 11.09 -1.50 -3.84
N ASN A 61 10.55 -0.33 -4.18
CA ASN A 61 9.85 0.47 -3.20
C ASN A 61 8.43 -0.08 -2.97
N VAL A 62 7.86 0.27 -1.83
CA VAL A 62 6.44 0.07 -1.52
C VAL A 62 5.72 1.38 -1.80
N ASP A 63 4.73 1.35 -2.69
CA ASP A 63 4.02 2.55 -3.12
C ASP A 63 3.43 3.29 -1.92
N HIS A 64 2.65 2.62 -1.06
CA HIS A 64 2.11 3.21 0.15
C HIS A 64 2.07 2.25 1.34
N VAL A 65 2.25 2.79 2.54
CA VAL A 65 2.00 2.09 3.81
C VAL A 65 1.03 2.92 4.64
N VAL A 66 -0.07 2.32 5.07
CA VAL A 66 -1.05 2.95 5.94
C VAL A 66 -0.97 2.29 7.31
N VAL A 67 -0.89 3.09 8.37
CA VAL A 67 -0.73 2.62 9.74
C VAL A 67 -1.82 3.22 10.61
N ARG A 68 -2.47 2.38 11.42
CA ARG A 68 -3.35 2.80 12.52
C ARG A 68 -3.14 1.85 13.70
N GLY A 69 -2.57 2.35 14.79
CA GLY A 69 -2.18 1.48 15.91
C GLY A 69 -1.13 0.45 15.49
N PHE A 70 -1.44 -0.83 15.70
CA PHE A 70 -0.63 -1.99 15.32
C PHE A 70 -1.15 -2.70 14.07
N HIS A 71 -2.02 -2.04 13.31
CA HIS A 71 -2.50 -2.53 12.03
C HIS A 71 -1.93 -1.70 10.89
N ILE A 72 -1.29 -2.41 9.96
CA ILE A 72 -0.57 -1.84 8.84
C ILE A 72 -1.13 -2.43 7.55
N LEU A 73 -1.43 -1.57 6.59
CA LEU A 73 -1.69 -1.96 5.20
C LEU A 73 -0.46 -1.63 4.37
N VAL A 74 0.09 -2.63 3.70
CA VAL A 74 1.12 -2.47 2.66
C VAL A 74 0.41 -2.44 1.33
N ILE A 75 0.42 -1.29 0.66
CA ILE A 75 -0.39 -1.03 -0.51
C ILE A 75 0.49 -0.87 -1.74
N ASP A 76 0.09 -1.56 -2.81
CA ASP A 76 0.63 -1.45 -4.15
C ASP A 76 -0.47 -0.97 -5.09
N ALA A 77 -0.19 0.07 -5.86
CA ALA A 77 -1.11 0.68 -6.81
C ALA A 77 -0.79 0.17 -8.22
N LYS A 78 -1.79 -0.41 -8.89
CA LYS A 78 -1.63 -0.94 -10.25
C LYS A 78 -2.65 -0.35 -11.19
N GLN A 79 -2.20 -0.04 -12.40
CA GLN A 79 -3.10 0.26 -13.53
C GLN A 79 -3.23 -0.96 -14.42
N TRP A 80 -4.45 -1.49 -14.52
CA TRP A 80 -4.75 -2.67 -15.33
C TRP A 80 -5.80 -2.34 -16.39
N LYS A 81 -5.75 -3.08 -17.51
CA LYS A 81 -6.79 -2.96 -18.55
C LYS A 81 -8.17 -3.26 -17.93
N PRO A 82 -9.23 -2.52 -18.29
CA PRO A 82 -10.59 -2.83 -17.88
C PRO A 82 -10.98 -4.29 -18.17
N GLY A 83 -11.87 -4.82 -17.33
CA GLY A 83 -12.40 -6.18 -17.46
C GLY A 83 -12.56 -6.93 -16.13
N LEU A 84 -13.16 -8.11 -16.22
CA LEU A 84 -13.28 -9.05 -15.11
C LEU A 84 -12.02 -9.88 -14.96
N TYR A 85 -11.37 -9.72 -13.81
CA TYR A 85 -10.24 -10.54 -13.38
C TYR A 85 -10.74 -11.65 -12.47
N TRP A 86 -10.30 -12.87 -12.75
CA TRP A 86 -10.65 -14.04 -11.98
C TRP A 86 -9.48 -15.02 -11.92
N THR A 87 -9.40 -15.77 -10.82
CA THR A 87 -8.35 -16.77 -10.59
C THR A 87 -8.97 -18.13 -10.43
N MET A 88 -8.45 -19.13 -11.14
CA MET A 88 -8.81 -20.54 -10.99
C MET A 88 -7.57 -21.40 -11.14
N GLY A 89 -7.39 -22.39 -10.25
CA GLY A 89 -6.19 -23.24 -10.27
C GLY A 89 -4.88 -22.46 -10.17
N GLY A 90 -4.87 -21.32 -9.46
CA GLY A 90 -3.68 -20.49 -9.28
C GLY A 90 -3.22 -19.70 -10.52
N THR A 91 -4.04 -19.67 -11.58
CA THR A 91 -3.83 -18.87 -12.80
C THR A 91 -4.86 -17.74 -12.86
N THR A 92 -4.39 -16.51 -13.01
CA THR A 92 -5.27 -15.34 -13.16
C THR A 92 -5.53 -15.01 -14.63
N ARG A 93 -6.79 -14.69 -14.95
CA ARG A 93 -7.26 -14.31 -16.28
C ARG A 93 -8.07 -13.02 -16.25
N ARG A 94 -8.04 -12.28 -17.37
CA ARG A 94 -8.93 -11.16 -17.70
C ARG A 94 -9.85 -11.60 -18.83
N GLY A 95 -11.13 -11.83 -18.55
CA GLY A 95 -11.98 -12.55 -19.51
C GLY A 95 -11.39 -13.93 -19.80
N ARG A 96 -10.93 -14.18 -21.04
CA ARG A 96 -10.26 -15.44 -21.42
C ARG A 96 -8.73 -15.35 -21.46
N GLU A 97 -8.18 -14.14 -21.44
CA GLU A 97 -6.74 -13.88 -21.57
C GLU A 97 -6.01 -14.17 -20.26
N ALA A 98 -4.87 -14.87 -20.31
CA ALA A 98 -4.01 -15.06 -19.14
C ALA A 98 -3.31 -13.75 -18.75
N VAL A 99 -3.15 -13.53 -17.45
CA VAL A 99 -2.53 -12.32 -16.89
C VAL A 99 -1.41 -12.70 -15.91
N PRO A 100 -0.24 -13.19 -16.39
CA PRO A 100 0.81 -13.71 -15.53
C PRO A 100 1.36 -12.68 -14.53
N HIS A 101 1.32 -11.39 -14.88
CA HIS A 101 1.78 -10.32 -13.99
C HIS A 101 0.91 -10.17 -12.74
N ALA A 102 -0.36 -10.61 -12.77
CA ALA A 102 -1.24 -10.59 -11.62
C ALA A 102 -0.91 -11.71 -10.62
N ASP A 103 -0.24 -12.78 -11.06
CA ASP A 103 0.08 -13.92 -10.19
C ASP A 103 1.42 -13.78 -9.43
N LYS A 104 2.11 -12.63 -9.57
CA LYS A 104 3.39 -12.35 -8.91
C LYS A 104 3.20 -12.04 -7.42
N GLN A 105 4.03 -12.63 -6.56
CA GLN A 105 3.97 -12.48 -5.09
C GLN A 105 4.86 -11.36 -4.54
N THR A 106 4.76 -10.15 -5.09
CA THR A 106 5.69 -9.06 -4.72
C THR A 106 5.38 -8.45 -3.35
N LEU A 107 4.12 -8.43 -2.91
CA LEU A 107 3.75 -7.75 -1.66
C LEU A 107 3.99 -8.59 -0.41
N ALA A 108 3.84 -9.92 -0.46
CA ALA A 108 4.12 -10.76 0.72
C ALA A 108 5.58 -10.60 1.20
N ALA A 109 6.52 -10.46 0.27
CA ALA A 109 7.92 -10.24 0.61
C ALA A 109 8.13 -8.89 1.32
N ALA A 110 7.50 -7.82 0.82
CA ALA A 110 7.54 -6.50 1.43
C ALA A 110 6.91 -6.51 2.84
N ALA A 111 5.72 -7.10 2.99
CA ALA A 111 5.03 -7.21 4.27
C ALA A 111 5.83 -8.00 5.31
N ARG A 112 6.47 -9.11 4.90
CA ARG A 112 7.37 -9.89 5.76
C ARG A 112 8.57 -9.08 6.21
N LYS A 113 9.23 -8.37 5.30
CA LYS A 113 10.38 -7.52 5.65
C LYS A 113 10.00 -6.36 6.57
N LEU A 114 8.82 -5.78 6.35
CA LEU A 114 8.27 -4.77 7.25
C LEU A 114 8.01 -5.34 8.65
N ARG A 115 7.46 -6.55 8.73
CA ARG A 115 7.24 -7.28 9.99
C ARG A 115 8.55 -7.49 10.73
N GLU A 116 9.56 -8.06 10.07
CA GLU A 116 10.90 -8.30 10.65
C GLU A 116 11.46 -7.02 11.28
N ARG A 117 11.34 -5.89 10.58
CA ARG A 117 11.82 -4.59 11.07
C ARG A 117 11.05 -4.08 12.28
N ILE A 118 9.72 -4.20 12.28
CA ILE A 118 8.88 -3.76 13.41
C ILE A 118 9.15 -4.61 14.65
N LEU A 119 9.35 -5.92 14.48
CA LEU A 119 9.70 -6.81 15.57
C LEU A 119 11.05 -6.41 16.19
N ALA A 120 12.08 -6.12 15.37
CA ALA A 120 13.37 -5.65 15.87
C ALA A 120 13.27 -4.34 16.67
N VAL A 121 12.37 -3.42 16.30
CA VAL A 121 12.10 -2.20 17.07
C VAL A 121 11.41 -2.52 18.39
N GLY A 122 10.46 -3.44 18.40
CA GLY A 122 9.77 -3.81 19.63
C GLY A 122 10.63 -4.61 20.60
N ASP A 123 11.56 -5.43 20.11
CA ASP A 123 12.54 -6.11 20.95
C ASP A 123 13.50 -5.13 21.64
N SER A 124 13.82 -4.02 20.98
CA SER A 124 14.65 -2.93 21.53
C SER A 124 13.84 -1.88 22.33
N THR A 125 12.50 -1.98 22.35
CA THR A 125 11.62 -1.01 23.02
C THR A 125 10.59 -1.71 23.92
N PRO A 126 10.87 -1.90 25.23
CA PRO A 126 10.01 -2.64 26.15
C PRO A 126 8.54 -2.18 26.19
N ALA A 127 8.27 -0.88 25.98
CA ALA A 127 6.91 -0.33 25.93
C ALA A 127 6.11 -0.77 24.69
N VAL A 128 6.77 -1.17 23.60
CA VAL A 128 6.12 -1.62 22.35
C VAL A 128 5.84 -3.12 22.39
N LYS A 129 6.74 -3.88 23.01
CA LYS A 129 6.75 -5.35 22.99
C LYS A 129 5.40 -6.02 23.35
N PRO A 130 4.66 -5.57 24.39
CA PRO A 130 3.38 -6.18 24.75
C PRO A 130 2.33 -6.09 23.63
N HIS A 131 2.42 -5.05 22.79
CA HIS A 131 1.45 -4.79 21.75
C HIS A 131 1.77 -5.51 20.42
N LEU A 132 2.99 -6.03 20.26
CA LEU A 132 3.39 -6.75 19.04
C LEU A 132 2.59 -8.05 18.82
N ALA A 133 2.02 -8.64 19.87
CA ALA A 133 1.11 -9.78 19.75
C ALA A 133 -0.10 -9.45 18.86
N GLY A 134 -0.54 -8.18 18.84
CA GLY A 134 -1.62 -7.69 17.98
C GLY A 134 -1.16 -7.16 16.62
N LEU A 135 0.13 -7.27 16.27
CA LEU A 135 0.65 -6.73 15.02
C LEU A 135 0.06 -7.44 13.80
N ARG A 136 -0.76 -6.70 13.05
CA ARG A 136 -1.37 -7.15 11.80
C ARG A 136 -0.80 -6.34 10.64
N ILE A 137 -0.32 -7.05 9.61
CA ILE A 137 0.16 -6.46 8.37
C ILE A 137 -0.55 -7.14 7.22
N ASP A 138 -1.40 -6.41 6.51
CA ASP A 138 -2.10 -6.91 5.33
C ASP A 138 -1.51 -6.30 4.06
N ALA A 139 -1.25 -7.16 3.07
CA ALA A 139 -0.88 -6.75 1.73
C ALA A 139 -2.13 -6.47 0.89
N VAL A 140 -2.18 -5.30 0.24
CA VAL A 140 -3.32 -4.84 -0.53
C VAL A 140 -2.86 -4.33 -1.89
N THR A 141 -3.41 -4.89 -2.96
CA THR A 141 -3.26 -4.33 -4.31
C THR A 141 -4.50 -3.53 -4.66
N VAL A 142 -4.34 -2.22 -4.86
CA VAL A 142 -5.40 -1.35 -5.36
C VAL A 142 -5.25 -1.25 -6.87
N VAL A 143 -6.29 -1.65 -7.59
CA VAL A 143 -6.25 -1.76 -9.05
C VAL A 143 -7.14 -0.70 -9.69
N PHE A 144 -6.50 0.24 -10.38
CA PHE A 144 -7.13 1.28 -11.19
C PHE A 144 -7.30 0.79 -12.62
N ALA A 145 -8.35 1.27 -13.28
CA ALA A 145 -8.48 1.09 -14.72
C ALA A 145 -7.41 1.91 -15.45
N SER A 146 -6.76 1.33 -16.45
CA SER A 146 -5.73 2.01 -17.25
C SER A 146 -6.29 3.05 -18.22
N ASN A 147 -7.61 3.22 -18.28
CA ASN A 147 -8.32 4.24 -19.05
C ASN A 147 -9.71 4.49 -18.44
N ASP A 148 -10.34 5.60 -18.83
CA ASP A 148 -11.63 6.04 -18.27
C ASP A 148 -12.85 5.35 -18.90
N ASN A 149 -12.64 4.61 -19.99
CA ASN A 149 -13.72 4.01 -20.77
C ASN A 149 -14.22 2.67 -20.21
N GLY A 150 -13.68 2.20 -19.08
CA GLY A 150 -14.08 0.93 -18.50
C GLY A 150 -13.72 0.79 -17.03
N LYS A 151 -14.24 -0.28 -16.41
CA LYS A 151 -13.99 -0.60 -15.00
C LYS A 151 -13.16 -1.88 -14.88
N VAL A 152 -12.31 -1.92 -13.87
CA VAL A 152 -11.68 -3.16 -13.42
C VAL A 152 -12.62 -3.84 -12.43
N ASN A 153 -12.80 -5.15 -12.56
CA ASN A 153 -13.52 -5.95 -11.59
C ASN A 153 -12.60 -7.05 -11.06
N THR A 154 -12.26 -6.97 -9.78
CA THR A 154 -11.41 -7.95 -9.07
C THR A 154 -12.21 -8.89 -8.16
N THR A 155 -13.54 -8.96 -8.30
CA THR A 155 -14.43 -9.70 -7.38
C THR A 155 -14.11 -11.19 -7.32
N LEU A 156 -13.68 -11.79 -8.44
CA LEU A 156 -13.29 -13.19 -8.54
C LEU A 156 -11.78 -13.39 -8.61
N TYR A 157 -11.01 -12.30 -8.55
CA TYR A 157 -9.56 -12.33 -8.51
C TYR A 157 -9.11 -12.74 -7.11
N ARG A 158 -8.19 -13.70 -7.04
CA ARG A 158 -7.64 -14.24 -5.79
C ARG A 158 -6.11 -14.17 -5.87
N PRO A 159 -5.51 -13.02 -5.54
CA PRO A 159 -4.05 -12.91 -5.45
C PRO A 159 -3.51 -13.92 -4.44
N LYS A 160 -2.28 -14.40 -4.67
CA LYS A 160 -1.63 -15.38 -3.79
C LYS A 160 -1.15 -14.77 -2.48
N ASP A 161 -0.94 -13.46 -2.44
CA ASP A 161 -0.19 -12.78 -1.39
C ASP A 161 -0.93 -11.59 -0.75
N GLY A 162 -2.25 -11.49 -0.88
CA GLY A 162 -2.99 -10.39 -0.24
C GLY A 162 -4.45 -10.25 -0.63
N THR A 163 -4.94 -9.01 -0.58
CA THR A 163 -6.29 -8.63 -1.01
C THR A 163 -6.21 -7.70 -2.21
N ALA A 164 -7.05 -7.93 -3.22
CA ALA A 164 -7.20 -6.99 -4.32
C ALA A 164 -8.48 -6.14 -4.18
N ILE A 165 -8.35 -4.84 -4.39
CA ILE A 165 -9.46 -3.89 -4.39
C ILE A 165 -9.46 -3.16 -5.72
N ALA A 166 -10.53 -3.33 -6.50
CA ALA A 166 -10.75 -2.47 -7.66
C ALA A 166 -11.06 -1.04 -7.17
N ALA A 167 -10.38 -0.06 -7.75
CA ALA A 167 -10.67 1.35 -7.54
C ALA A 167 -12.10 1.65 -8.04
N GLY A 168 -12.84 2.41 -7.23
CA GLY A 168 -14.24 2.74 -7.49
C GLY A 168 -14.95 3.22 -6.23
N PRO A 169 -16.27 3.46 -6.28
CA PRO A 169 -17.00 4.14 -5.20
C PRO A 169 -16.93 3.47 -3.83
N ARG A 170 -16.65 2.15 -3.78
CA ARG A 170 -16.55 1.39 -2.54
C ARG A 170 -15.13 1.19 -2.03
N ALA A 171 -14.11 1.59 -2.81
CA ALA A 171 -12.71 1.28 -2.49
C ALA A 171 -12.27 1.94 -1.17
N ALA A 172 -12.57 3.23 -0.97
CA ALA A 172 -12.27 3.95 0.26
C ALA A 172 -12.93 3.30 1.48
N GLY A 173 -14.21 2.93 1.39
CA GLY A 173 -14.93 2.24 2.46
C GLY A 173 -14.36 0.85 2.77
N ARG A 174 -13.89 0.11 1.75
CA ARG A 174 -13.21 -1.18 1.96
C ARG A 174 -11.86 -1.01 2.66
N LEU A 175 -11.06 -0.01 2.26
CA LEU A 175 -9.79 0.31 2.92
C LEU A 175 -10.01 0.71 4.38
N LYS A 176 -11.01 1.57 4.66
CA LYS A 176 -11.45 1.90 6.03
C LYS A 176 -11.79 0.65 6.84
N LYS A 177 -12.65 -0.22 6.30
CA LYS A 177 -13.06 -1.46 6.98
C LYS A 177 -11.88 -2.41 7.22
N MET A 178 -10.91 -2.46 6.31
CA MET A 178 -9.70 -3.25 6.51
C MET A 178 -8.84 -2.74 7.65
N LEU A 179 -8.79 -1.42 7.86
CA LEU A 179 -8.03 -0.75 8.93
C LEU A 179 -8.86 -0.52 10.21
N ASP A 180 -10.11 -0.97 10.24
CA ASP A 180 -10.98 -0.78 11.40
C ASP A 180 -10.51 -1.67 12.55
N THR A 181 -9.85 -1.02 13.49
CA THR A 181 -9.29 -1.59 14.69
C THR A 181 -9.97 -0.98 15.91
N THR A 182 -11.29 -1.05 15.95
CA THR A 182 -12.07 -0.70 17.15
C THR A 182 -11.39 -1.30 18.40
N GLY A 183 -10.88 -0.43 19.29
CA GLY A 183 -10.16 -0.81 20.52
C GLY A 183 -8.63 -0.93 20.44
N SER A 184 -7.98 -0.69 19.28
CA SER A 184 -6.52 -0.64 19.22
C SER A 184 -5.96 0.64 19.86
N PRO A 185 -4.85 0.54 20.62
CA PRO A 185 -4.17 1.72 21.14
C PRO A 185 -3.63 2.58 19.98
N ALA A 186 -3.48 3.88 20.24
CA ALA A 186 -2.85 4.82 19.32
C ALA A 186 -1.50 4.27 18.82
N PRO A 187 -1.11 4.57 17.56
CA PRO A 187 0.12 4.04 16.98
C PRO A 187 1.33 4.39 17.84
N CYS A 188 2.09 3.37 18.19
CA CYS A 188 3.22 3.53 19.08
C CYS A 188 4.31 4.33 18.35
N GLY A 189 4.65 5.53 18.86
CA GLY A 189 5.64 6.44 18.27
C GLY A 189 6.97 5.79 17.80
N PRO A 190 7.53 4.77 18.48
CA PRO A 190 8.68 4.00 18.00
C PRO A 190 8.48 3.29 16.66
N ILE A 191 7.30 2.70 16.41
CA ILE A 191 6.99 2.04 15.13
C ILE A 191 6.94 3.08 14.02
N LEU A 192 6.23 4.19 14.24
CA LEU A 192 6.14 5.28 13.27
C LEU A 192 7.51 5.88 12.95
N ARG A 193 8.35 6.15 13.96
CA ARG A 193 9.73 6.63 13.75
C ARG A 193 10.57 5.65 12.95
N SER A 194 10.44 4.36 13.24
CA SER A 194 11.08 3.33 12.44
C SER A 194 10.63 3.46 10.98
N LEU A 195 9.33 3.42 10.70
CA LEU A 195 8.80 3.51 9.34
C LEU A 195 9.20 4.81 8.62
N HIS A 196 9.23 5.94 9.33
CA HIS A 196 9.69 7.23 8.79
C HIS A 196 11.15 7.16 8.30
N GLY A 197 12.01 6.39 8.96
CA GLY A 197 13.38 6.13 8.51
C GLY A 197 13.50 5.37 7.18
N LEU A 198 12.39 4.90 6.59
CA LEU A 198 12.36 4.25 5.27
C LEU A 198 12.01 5.22 4.13
N LEU A 199 11.65 6.46 4.45
CA LEU A 199 11.33 7.46 3.44
C LEU A 199 12.62 7.89 2.72
N PRO A 200 12.63 7.94 1.37
CA PRO A 200 13.83 8.24 0.59
C PRO A 200 14.31 9.67 0.79
N ASP A 201 13.40 10.59 1.08
CA ASP A 201 13.72 11.95 1.47
C ASP A 201 13.25 12.17 2.92
N GLN A 202 14.17 12.52 3.82
CA GLN A 202 13.85 12.89 5.22
C GLN A 202 13.11 14.24 5.32
N THR A 203 12.67 14.82 4.20
CA THR A 203 11.88 16.05 4.16
C THR A 203 10.47 15.76 4.65
N THR A 204 10.26 16.11 5.91
CA THR A 204 8.94 16.49 6.43
C THR A 204 8.25 17.45 5.46
N VAL A 205 6.91 17.39 5.37
CA VAL A 205 5.90 18.40 4.93
C VAL A 205 4.80 17.65 4.14
N THR A 206 3.50 17.76 4.40
CA THR A 206 2.65 18.82 4.95
C THR A 206 1.59 18.18 5.86
N ALA A 207 1.41 18.70 7.08
CA ALA A 207 0.14 18.50 7.77
C ALA A 207 -0.93 19.28 7.00
N HIS A 208 -1.71 18.64 6.13
CA HIS A 208 -2.94 19.23 5.63
C HIS A 208 -4.01 19.13 6.72
N GLY A 209 -3.86 20.00 7.72
CA GLY A 209 -4.88 20.31 8.70
C GLY A 209 -5.42 21.70 8.45
N ARG A 210 -6.60 21.77 7.84
CA ARG A 210 -7.77 22.53 8.30
C ARG A 210 -8.97 22.10 7.46
#